data_AF-A0A5D4JDV6-F1
#
_entry.id   AF-A0A5D4JDV6-F1
#
_cell.length_a   1.000
_cell.length_b   1.000
_cell.length_c   1.000
_cell.angle_alpha   90.00
_cell.angle_beta   90.00
_cell.angle_gamma   90.00
#
_symmetry.space_group_name_H-M   'P 1'
#
loop_
_entity.id
_entity.type
_entity.pdbx_description
1 polymer ?
#
loop_
_entity_poly.entity_id
_entity_poly.type
_entity_poly.pdbx_seq_one_letter_code
_entity_poly.pdbx_strand_id
1 'polypeptide(L)'
;MPRSEPSKADQELMQHARAQGYAVSASQLERWRRRGLLPQPTRVYRGRHGTASVYPDGTIDLVCALARHSTPGRRSDDLALLAFFDGADVPETALKLAIACAYFNGRVRHENAVAQAAARVPAGWESVLGKEYEAAEAEARTELATGGRVVRQMRSNLRRLPDLAGAPLREVDERLIGVLVGLNMLRLPEDDHEFMADLSAALAFDCTPYDQGVFAVWEYAAISHSSQMGRYKETSSEERFELLLGTSQEELRDLRKEVRTAVDQMWHRATLGLEPEADLSRPWMARHSAAMLMEWMSARQVQPGKVSLADRYFLSLGLLKLRCLAAERSAGGAWQHPVGEGRSGFIARTTGSQHGA
;
A
#
# COMPACT_ATOMS: atom_id res chain seq x y z
N MET A 1 -35.71 11.83 -2.20
CA MET A 1 -36.59 11.02 -3.07
C MET A 1 -36.09 11.12 -4.51
N PRO A 2 -36.19 10.06 -5.34
CA PRO A 2 -35.93 10.18 -6.77
C PRO A 2 -36.84 11.28 -7.35
N ARG A 3 -36.29 12.16 -8.18
CA ARG A 3 -37.00 13.32 -8.75
C ARG A 3 -37.92 12.94 -9.92
N SER A 4 -37.86 11.69 -10.38
CA SER A 4 -38.57 11.20 -11.57
C SER A 4 -38.70 9.67 -11.49
N GLU A 5 -39.69 9.10 -12.19
CA GLU A 5 -39.76 7.66 -12.40
C GLU A 5 -38.50 7.15 -13.12
N PRO A 6 -38.00 5.94 -12.79
CA PRO A 6 -36.83 5.37 -13.46
C PRO A 6 -37.10 5.21 -14.96
N SER A 7 -36.17 5.71 -15.77
CA SER A 7 -36.24 5.57 -17.22
C SER A 7 -36.24 4.09 -17.62
N LYS A 8 -36.69 3.77 -18.84
CA LYS A 8 -36.65 2.39 -19.34
C LYS A 8 -35.22 1.78 -19.27
N ALA A 9 -34.20 2.59 -19.58
CA ALA A 9 -32.80 2.16 -19.47
C ALA A 9 -32.39 1.88 -18.01
N ASP A 10 -32.86 2.69 -17.05
CA ASP A 10 -32.61 2.41 -15.63
C ASP A 10 -33.33 1.15 -15.15
N GLN A 11 -34.55 0.90 -15.66
CA GLN A 11 -35.30 -0.33 -15.36
C GLN A 11 -34.56 -1.56 -15.89
N GLU A 12 -33.98 -1.49 -17.09
CA GLU A 12 -33.15 -2.56 -17.66
C GLU A 12 -31.91 -2.83 -16.79
N LEU A 13 -31.19 -1.79 -16.35
CA LEU A 13 -30.06 -1.95 -15.41
C LEU A 13 -30.50 -2.59 -14.08
N MET A 14 -31.61 -2.11 -13.50
CA MET A 14 -32.14 -2.64 -12.24
C MET A 14 -32.58 -4.10 -12.39
N GLN A 15 -33.20 -4.46 -13.50
CA GLN A 15 -33.63 -5.83 -13.79
C GLN A 15 -32.44 -6.77 -13.96
N HIS A 16 -31.41 -6.35 -14.70
CA HIS A 16 -30.19 -7.15 -14.87
C HIS A 16 -29.44 -7.32 -13.55
N ALA A 17 -29.26 -6.25 -12.77
CA ALA A 17 -28.65 -6.35 -11.45
C ALA A 17 -29.43 -7.31 -10.54
N ARG A 18 -30.77 -7.25 -10.59
CA ARG A 18 -31.64 -8.16 -9.82
C ARG A 18 -31.52 -9.61 -10.27
N ALA A 19 -31.38 -9.87 -11.57
CA ALA A 19 -31.13 -11.21 -12.10
C ALA A 19 -29.79 -11.79 -11.61
N GLN A 20 -28.81 -10.92 -11.33
CA GLN A 20 -27.52 -11.27 -10.71
C GLN A 20 -27.56 -11.30 -9.18
N GLY A 21 -28.74 -11.20 -8.56
CA GLY A 21 -28.93 -11.25 -7.11
C GLY A 21 -28.77 -9.91 -6.37
N TYR A 22 -28.58 -8.80 -7.08
CA TYR A 22 -28.39 -7.49 -6.46
C TYR A 22 -29.65 -6.63 -6.52
N ALA A 23 -30.14 -6.18 -5.37
CA ALA A 23 -31.25 -5.23 -5.30
C ALA A 23 -30.73 -3.79 -5.46
N VAL A 24 -30.87 -3.24 -6.66
CA VAL A 24 -30.50 -1.84 -6.97
C VAL A 24 -31.75 -0.99 -7.15
N SER A 25 -31.84 0.13 -6.44
CA SER A 25 -32.92 1.11 -6.58
C SER A 25 -32.56 2.23 -7.55
N ALA A 26 -33.57 2.86 -8.15
CA ALA A 26 -33.41 4.07 -8.98
C ALA A 26 -32.65 5.17 -8.23
N SER A 27 -32.89 5.30 -6.92
CA SER A 27 -32.20 6.28 -6.07
C SER A 27 -30.70 5.99 -5.90
N GLN A 28 -30.29 4.72 -5.94
CA GLN A 28 -28.88 4.32 -5.90
C GLN A 28 -28.20 4.63 -7.23
N LEU A 29 -28.83 4.30 -8.36
CA LEU A 29 -28.33 4.66 -9.69
C LEU A 29 -28.13 6.18 -9.82
N GLU A 30 -29.12 6.97 -9.41
CA GLU A 30 -29.03 8.44 -9.40
C GLU A 30 -27.89 8.93 -8.50
N ARG A 31 -27.69 8.30 -7.34
CA ARG A 31 -26.59 8.66 -6.43
C ARG A 31 -25.23 8.34 -7.05
N TRP A 32 -25.09 7.20 -7.71
CA TRP A 32 -23.84 6.82 -8.39
C TRP A 32 -23.55 7.74 -9.58
N ARG A 33 -24.56 8.08 -10.40
CA ARG A 33 -24.43 9.08 -11.48
C ARG A 33 -24.00 10.44 -10.97
N ARG A 34 -24.63 10.96 -9.91
CA ARG A 34 -24.25 12.25 -9.30
C ARG A 34 -22.83 12.28 -8.74
N ARG A 35 -22.27 11.12 -8.40
CA ARG A 35 -20.88 10.99 -7.92
C ARG A 35 -19.90 10.61 -9.03
N GLY A 36 -20.35 10.56 -10.30
CA GLY A 36 -19.52 10.18 -11.43
C GLY A 36 -19.16 8.69 -11.50
N LEU A 37 -19.73 7.85 -10.63
CA LEU A 37 -19.44 6.41 -10.58
C LEU A 37 -20.15 5.62 -11.67
N LEU A 38 -21.17 6.20 -12.30
CA LEU A 38 -21.94 5.60 -13.39
C LEU A 38 -21.97 6.60 -14.56
N PRO A 39 -21.72 6.17 -15.80
CA PRO A 39 -21.84 7.05 -16.96
C PRO A 39 -23.28 7.54 -17.12
N GLN A 40 -23.44 8.66 -17.84
CA GLN A 40 -24.77 9.12 -18.25
C GLN A 40 -25.22 8.30 -19.47
N PRO A 41 -26.52 7.95 -19.57
CA PRO A 41 -27.02 7.31 -20.77
C PRO A 41 -27.00 8.29 -21.95
N THR A 42 -26.57 7.84 -23.11
CA THR A 42 -26.60 8.61 -24.35
C THR A 42 -27.93 8.46 -25.06
N ARG A 43 -28.42 9.53 -25.67
CA ARG A 43 -29.64 9.50 -26.49
C ARG A 43 -29.28 9.09 -27.90
N VAL A 44 -29.89 8.00 -28.36
CA VAL A 44 -29.73 7.47 -29.72
C VAL A 44 -31.05 7.61 -30.46
N TYR A 45 -31.00 8.26 -31.62
CA TYR A 45 -32.17 8.40 -32.50
C TYR A 45 -32.37 7.11 -33.31
N ARG A 46 -33.57 6.52 -33.23
CA ARG A 46 -33.92 5.25 -33.91
C ARG A 46 -34.85 5.47 -35.10
N GLY A 47 -34.78 6.63 -35.75
CA GLY A 47 -35.64 6.96 -36.88
C GLY A 47 -37.12 7.07 -36.46
N ARG A 48 -38.00 6.38 -37.20
CA ARG A 48 -39.46 6.40 -36.96
C ARG A 48 -39.89 5.86 -35.59
N HIS A 49 -38.99 5.19 -34.86
CA HIS A 49 -39.26 4.64 -33.53
C HIS A 49 -38.87 5.58 -32.38
N GLY A 50 -38.51 6.84 -32.68
CA GLY A 50 -38.21 7.87 -31.69
C GLY A 50 -36.77 7.79 -31.14
N THR A 51 -36.58 8.34 -29.94
CA THR A 51 -35.27 8.43 -29.27
C THR A 51 -35.22 7.45 -28.11
N ALA A 52 -34.15 6.65 -28.03
CA ALA A 52 -33.88 5.77 -26.90
C ALA A 52 -32.70 6.29 -26.08
N SER A 53 -32.73 6.07 -24.76
CA SER A 53 -31.56 6.27 -23.91
C SER A 53 -30.84 4.93 -23.79
N VAL A 54 -29.55 4.89 -24.09
CA VAL A 54 -28.72 3.67 -24.10
C VAL A 54 -27.49 3.93 -23.26
N TYR A 55 -27.12 2.98 -22.41
CA TYR A 55 -25.88 3.05 -21.65
C TYR A 55 -24.70 2.49 -22.46
N PRO A 56 -23.48 3.00 -22.24
CA PRO A 56 -22.29 2.39 -22.82
C PRO A 56 -22.14 0.92 -22.41
N ASP A 57 -21.45 0.14 -23.25
CA ASP A 57 -21.11 -1.25 -22.94
C ASP A 57 -20.33 -1.34 -21.61
N GLY A 58 -20.49 -2.45 -20.89
CA GLY A 58 -19.89 -2.66 -19.56
C GLY A 58 -20.62 -1.96 -18.40
N THR A 59 -21.60 -1.08 -18.66
CA THR A 59 -22.35 -0.40 -17.58
C THR A 59 -23.11 -1.37 -16.67
N ILE A 60 -23.61 -2.49 -17.20
CA ILE A 60 -24.30 -3.52 -16.40
C ILE A 60 -23.31 -4.16 -15.40
N ASP A 61 -22.11 -4.51 -15.85
CA ASP A 61 -21.08 -5.12 -14.99
C ASP A 61 -20.63 -4.14 -13.90
N LEU A 62 -20.48 -2.86 -14.26
CA LEU A 62 -20.20 -1.78 -13.31
C LEU A 62 -21.31 -1.64 -12.26
N VAL A 63 -22.59 -1.68 -12.64
CA VAL A 63 -23.71 -1.63 -11.70
C VAL A 63 -23.67 -2.81 -10.74
N CYS A 64 -23.41 -4.02 -11.24
CA CYS A 64 -23.29 -5.23 -10.40
C CYS A 64 -22.11 -5.12 -9.43
N ALA A 65 -20.93 -4.67 -9.89
CA ALA A 65 -19.76 -4.47 -9.05
C ALA A 65 -20.03 -3.40 -7.96
N LEU A 66 -20.59 -2.24 -8.34
CA LEU A 66 -20.97 -1.20 -7.38
C LEU A 66 -21.98 -1.71 -6.36
N ALA A 67 -22.97 -2.49 -6.79
CA ALA A 67 -23.98 -3.07 -5.91
C ALA A 67 -23.38 -4.06 -4.92
N ARG A 68 -22.48 -4.95 -5.37
CA ARG A 68 -21.78 -5.92 -4.52
C ARG A 68 -21.04 -5.25 -3.36
N HIS A 69 -20.43 -4.09 -3.62
CA HIS A 69 -19.64 -3.37 -2.63
C HIS A 69 -20.41 -2.25 -1.90
N SER A 70 -21.68 -2.02 -2.25
CA SER A 70 -22.51 -0.97 -1.67
C SER A 70 -22.98 -1.33 -0.27
N THR A 71 -22.27 -0.84 0.75
CA THR A 71 -22.72 -0.90 2.14
C THR A 71 -23.06 0.50 2.66
N PRO A 72 -23.97 0.62 3.65
CA PRO A 72 -24.21 1.90 4.32
C PRO A 72 -22.90 2.55 4.79
N GLY A 73 -22.76 3.86 4.58
CA GLY A 73 -21.56 4.61 4.96
C GLY A 73 -20.33 4.43 4.05
N ARG A 74 -20.39 3.56 3.02
CA ARG A 74 -19.25 3.39 2.09
C ARG A 74 -18.98 4.69 1.30
N ARG A 75 -17.71 5.09 1.26
CA ARG A 75 -17.24 6.24 0.48
C ARG A 75 -17.34 5.95 -1.02
N SER A 76 -17.54 7.00 -1.82
CA SER A 76 -17.50 6.86 -3.29
C SER A 76 -16.16 6.37 -3.80
N ASP A 77 -15.09 6.89 -3.23
CA ASP A 77 -13.72 6.57 -3.64
C ASP A 77 -13.45 5.08 -3.40
N ASP A 78 -13.84 4.57 -2.23
CA ASP A 78 -13.76 3.13 -1.94
C ASP A 78 -14.60 2.30 -2.92
N LEU A 79 -15.81 2.74 -3.28
CA LEU A 79 -16.65 2.04 -4.27
C LEU A 79 -16.01 2.01 -5.66
N ALA A 80 -15.41 3.12 -6.10
CA ALA A 80 -14.69 3.18 -7.37
C ALA A 80 -13.52 2.19 -7.37
N LEU A 81 -12.68 2.21 -6.33
CA LEU A 81 -11.53 1.30 -6.26
C LEU A 81 -11.97 -0.17 -6.17
N LEU A 82 -12.99 -0.48 -5.36
CA LEU A 82 -13.51 -1.85 -5.24
C LEU A 82 -14.06 -2.35 -6.57
N ALA A 83 -14.91 -1.57 -7.25
CA ALA A 83 -15.43 -1.94 -8.56
C ALA A 83 -14.32 -2.08 -9.62
N PHE A 84 -13.33 -1.20 -9.57
CA PHE A 84 -12.19 -1.25 -10.49
C PHE A 84 -11.37 -2.54 -10.31
N PHE A 85 -10.94 -2.87 -9.09
CA PHE A 85 -10.18 -4.09 -8.80
C PHE A 85 -10.98 -5.38 -8.95
N ASP A 86 -12.31 -5.30 -8.88
CA ASP A 86 -13.23 -6.39 -9.21
C ASP A 86 -13.38 -6.65 -10.73
N GLY A 87 -12.83 -5.77 -11.57
CA GLY A 87 -12.81 -5.97 -13.02
C GLY A 87 -13.62 -4.95 -13.81
N ALA A 88 -14.48 -4.16 -13.15
CA ALA A 88 -15.43 -3.28 -13.83
C ALA A 88 -14.80 -2.03 -14.46
N ASP A 89 -15.49 -1.51 -15.47
CA ASP A 89 -15.13 -0.30 -16.20
C ASP A 89 -15.63 0.96 -15.50
N VAL A 90 -14.91 1.37 -14.45
CA VAL A 90 -15.22 2.58 -13.69
C VAL A 90 -14.92 3.83 -14.54
N PRO A 91 -15.81 4.83 -14.59
CA PRO A 91 -15.57 6.08 -15.32
C PRO A 91 -14.23 6.73 -14.94
N GLU A 92 -13.45 7.11 -15.95
CA GLU A 92 -12.05 7.52 -15.81
C GLU A 92 -11.83 8.61 -14.75
N THR A 93 -12.62 9.67 -14.77
CA THR A 93 -12.50 10.77 -13.80
C THR A 93 -12.73 10.30 -12.37
N ALA A 94 -13.74 9.44 -12.14
CA ALA A 94 -14.04 8.92 -10.81
C ALA A 94 -12.94 7.96 -10.32
N LEU A 95 -12.40 7.14 -11.23
CA LEU A 95 -11.28 6.25 -10.92
C LEU A 95 -10.02 7.03 -10.57
N LYS A 96 -9.59 7.98 -11.41
CA LYS A 96 -8.40 8.82 -11.16
C LYS A 96 -8.53 9.61 -9.86
N LEU A 97 -9.72 10.18 -9.58
CA LEU A 97 -9.97 10.87 -8.32
C LEU A 97 -9.86 9.91 -7.12
N ALA A 98 -10.39 8.69 -7.22
CA ALA A 98 -10.32 7.71 -6.16
C ALA A 98 -8.88 7.24 -5.89
N ILE A 99 -8.09 7.00 -6.94
CA ILE A 99 -6.66 6.69 -6.85
C ILE A 99 -5.91 7.85 -6.18
N ALA A 100 -6.12 9.08 -6.66
CA ALA A 100 -5.48 10.26 -6.08
C ALA A 100 -5.84 10.44 -4.60
N CYS A 101 -7.11 10.24 -4.25
CA CYS A 101 -7.58 10.34 -2.87
C CYS A 101 -7.03 9.23 -1.96
N ALA A 102 -6.77 8.03 -2.49
CA ALA A 102 -6.15 6.95 -1.75
C ALA A 102 -4.65 7.21 -1.54
N TYR A 103 -3.96 7.68 -2.57
CA TYR A 103 -2.51 7.85 -2.60
C TYR A 103 -2.04 9.17 -1.97
N PHE A 104 -2.41 10.32 -2.55
CA PHE A 104 -1.85 11.62 -2.17
C PHE A 104 -2.32 12.08 -0.79
N ASN A 105 -3.54 11.77 -0.36
CA ASN A 105 -3.97 12.13 1.00
C ASN A 105 -3.12 11.41 2.06
N GLY A 106 -2.73 10.15 1.80
CA GLY A 106 -1.83 9.42 2.68
C GLY A 106 -0.44 10.03 2.64
N ARG A 107 0.10 10.20 1.43
CA ARG A 107 1.46 10.68 1.20
C ARG A 107 1.70 12.11 1.71
N VAL A 108 0.81 13.06 1.42
CA VAL A 108 0.94 14.46 1.89
C VAL A 108 0.85 14.54 3.42
N ARG A 109 -0.01 13.74 4.06
CA ARG A 109 -0.06 13.70 5.52
C ARG A 109 1.23 13.15 6.10
N HIS A 110 1.76 12.10 5.48
CA HIS A 110 3.02 11.49 5.86
C HIS A 110 4.19 12.47 5.69
N GLU A 111 4.36 13.06 4.51
CA GLU A 111 5.42 14.05 4.22
C GLU A 111 5.37 15.24 5.18
N ASN A 112 4.18 15.79 5.47
CA ASN A 112 4.03 16.88 6.45
C ASN A 112 4.42 16.45 7.87
N ALA A 113 4.06 15.23 8.26
CA ALA A 113 4.39 14.71 9.58
C ALA A 113 5.90 14.42 9.71
N VAL A 114 6.52 13.88 8.66
CA VAL A 114 7.99 13.71 8.55
C VAL A 114 8.68 15.07 8.65
N ALA A 115 8.24 16.08 7.89
CA ALA A 115 8.81 17.42 7.94
C ALA A 115 8.70 18.07 9.33
N GLN A 116 7.56 17.89 10.01
CA GLN A 116 7.37 18.35 11.39
C GLN A 116 8.26 17.60 12.39
N ALA A 117 8.46 16.30 12.20
CA ALA A 117 9.34 15.50 13.04
C ALA A 117 10.81 15.90 12.83
N ALA A 118 11.24 16.10 11.59
CA ALA A 118 12.58 16.57 11.25
C ALA A 118 12.85 17.97 11.83
N ALA A 119 11.88 18.88 11.81
CA ALA A 119 12.00 20.20 12.42
C ALA A 119 12.17 20.19 13.95
N ARG A 120 11.91 19.05 14.62
CA ARG A 120 12.13 18.87 16.06
C ARG A 120 13.51 18.31 16.40
N VAL A 121 14.31 17.91 15.41
CA VAL A 121 15.68 17.46 15.60
C VAL A 121 16.54 18.68 15.99
N PRO A 122 17.26 18.67 17.14
CA PRO A 122 18.08 19.79 17.56
C PRO A 122 19.19 20.13 16.56
N ALA A 123 19.39 21.43 16.30
CA ALA A 123 20.46 21.90 15.43
C ALA A 123 21.84 21.42 15.90
N GLY A 124 22.63 20.83 14.99
CA GLY A 124 23.97 20.31 15.26
C GLY A 124 24.10 18.78 15.32
N TRP A 125 22.98 18.05 15.27
CA TRP A 125 22.99 16.58 15.11
C TRP A 125 23.30 16.15 13.65
N GLU A 126 23.05 17.06 12.70
CA GLU A 126 23.26 16.87 11.25
C GLU A 126 24.70 16.45 10.91
N SER A 127 25.68 16.90 11.70
CA SER A 127 27.11 16.62 11.47
C SER A 127 27.58 15.27 12.01
N VAL A 128 26.80 14.60 12.86
CA VAL A 128 27.18 13.36 13.55
C VAL A 128 26.51 12.14 12.92
N LEU A 129 25.23 12.24 12.56
CA LEU A 129 24.42 11.11 12.05
C LEU A 129 24.21 11.16 10.52
N GLY A 130 24.42 12.34 9.92
CA GLY A 130 24.11 12.61 8.52
C GLY A 130 22.62 12.85 8.27
N LYS A 131 22.31 13.71 7.29
CA LYS A 131 20.94 14.14 6.95
C LYS A 131 19.99 13.00 6.59
N GLU A 132 20.54 11.91 6.05
CA GLU A 132 19.77 10.71 5.68
C GLU A 132 19.22 9.99 6.92
N TYR A 133 20.05 9.78 7.93
CA TYR A 133 19.64 9.12 9.17
C TYR A 133 18.57 9.92 9.90
N GLU A 134 18.74 11.24 9.98
CA GLU A 134 17.77 12.11 10.65
C GLU A 134 16.41 12.12 9.97
N ALA A 135 16.39 12.09 8.63
CA ALA A 135 15.14 11.95 7.86
C ALA A 135 14.47 10.60 8.13
N ALA A 136 15.25 9.51 8.11
CA ALA A 136 14.75 8.16 8.41
C ALA A 136 14.24 8.03 9.86
N GLU A 137 14.92 8.66 10.84
CA GLU A 137 14.47 8.69 12.25
C GLU A 137 13.20 9.52 12.43
N ALA A 138 13.10 10.67 11.76
CA ALA A 138 11.89 11.48 11.76
C ALA A 138 10.69 10.70 11.20
N GLU A 139 10.90 9.92 10.13
CA GLU A 139 9.89 9.05 9.53
C GLU A 139 9.49 7.91 10.47
N ALA A 140 10.45 7.17 11.00
CA ALA A 140 10.22 6.09 11.95
C ALA A 140 9.42 6.55 13.19
N ARG A 141 9.74 7.74 13.73
CA ARG A 141 9.01 8.31 14.87
C ARG A 141 7.59 8.71 14.52
N THR A 142 7.38 9.23 13.32
CA THR A 142 6.06 9.60 12.82
C THR A 142 5.15 8.38 12.67
N GLU A 143 5.69 7.30 12.12
CA GLU A 143 4.98 6.03 11.99
C GLU A 143 4.65 5.43 13.36
N LEU A 144 5.64 5.37 14.26
CA LEU A 144 5.45 4.89 15.63
C LEU A 144 4.34 5.66 16.34
N ALA A 145 4.36 7.00 16.26
CA ALA A 145 3.37 7.88 16.88
C ALA A 145 1.97 7.69 16.28
N THR A 146 1.88 7.42 14.98
CA THR A 146 0.61 7.11 14.31
C THR A 146 0.01 5.79 14.81
N GLY A 147 0.84 4.87 15.30
CA GLY A 147 0.38 3.61 15.89
C GLY A 147 -0.38 2.73 14.90
N GLY A 148 0.01 2.80 13.62
CA GLY A 148 -0.62 2.09 12.52
C GLY A 148 -0.65 0.57 12.70
N ARG A 149 -1.35 -0.13 11.80
CA ARG A 149 -1.42 -1.61 11.82
C ARG A 149 -0.02 -2.23 11.76
N VAL A 150 0.84 -1.74 10.87
CA VAL A 150 2.23 -2.17 10.69
C VAL A 150 3.01 -2.08 12.01
N VAL A 151 3.02 -0.90 12.65
CA VAL A 151 3.69 -0.66 13.92
C VAL A 151 3.19 -1.57 15.04
N ARG A 152 1.86 -1.73 15.17
CA ARG A 152 1.29 -2.62 16.19
C ARG A 152 1.70 -4.07 15.96
N GLN A 153 1.74 -4.49 14.70
CA GLN A 153 2.17 -5.84 14.36
C GLN A 153 3.67 -6.04 14.59
N MET A 154 4.54 -5.16 14.08
CA MET A 154 5.99 -5.25 14.30
C MET A 154 6.31 -5.26 15.79
N ARG A 155 5.63 -4.44 16.60
CA ARG A 155 5.74 -4.47 18.07
C ARG A 155 5.34 -5.81 18.66
N SER A 156 4.22 -6.38 18.22
CA SER A 156 3.75 -7.71 18.65
C SER A 156 4.75 -8.80 18.28
N ASN A 157 5.33 -8.71 17.09
CA ASN A 157 6.34 -9.63 16.58
C ASN A 157 7.64 -9.55 17.39
N LEU A 158 8.16 -8.34 17.65
CA LEU A 158 9.36 -8.11 18.47
C LEU A 158 9.20 -8.66 19.89
N ARG A 159 8.01 -8.58 20.49
CA ARG A 159 7.74 -9.17 21.81
C ARG A 159 7.81 -10.69 21.87
N ARG A 160 7.96 -11.37 20.73
CA ARG A 160 8.22 -12.82 20.71
C ARG A 160 9.69 -13.14 20.97
N LEU A 161 10.58 -12.15 20.88
CA LEU A 161 11.96 -12.31 21.30
C LEU A 161 12.03 -12.52 22.81
N PRO A 162 12.81 -13.50 23.31
CA PRO A 162 12.85 -13.84 24.73
C PRO A 162 13.22 -12.68 25.65
N ASP A 163 14.13 -11.81 25.23
CA ASP A 163 14.56 -10.61 25.95
C ASP A 163 13.48 -9.51 25.98
N LEU A 164 12.67 -9.39 24.92
CA LEU A 164 11.60 -8.40 24.82
C LEU A 164 10.23 -8.85 25.32
N ALA A 165 10.04 -10.15 25.61
CA ALA A 165 8.74 -10.70 26.03
C ALA A 165 8.20 -10.06 27.32
N GLY A 166 9.08 -9.72 28.24
CA GLY A 166 8.77 -9.03 29.50
C GLY A 166 9.19 -7.56 29.54
N ALA A 167 9.78 -7.04 28.46
CA ALA A 167 10.36 -5.70 28.45
C ALA A 167 9.27 -4.60 28.52
N PRO A 168 9.58 -3.45 29.15
CA PRO A 168 8.68 -2.29 29.14
C PRO A 168 8.40 -1.83 27.70
N LEU A 169 7.20 -1.27 27.48
CA LEU A 169 6.79 -0.79 26.14
C LEU A 169 7.82 0.15 25.50
N ARG A 170 8.44 1.01 26.30
CA ARG A 170 9.47 1.95 25.85
C ARG A 170 10.66 1.24 25.19
N GLU A 171 11.12 0.13 25.75
CA GLU A 171 12.26 -0.62 25.22
C GLU A 171 11.93 -1.29 23.88
N VAL A 172 10.73 -1.88 23.78
CA VAL A 172 10.22 -2.43 22.52
C VAL A 172 10.07 -1.34 21.46
N ASP A 173 9.56 -0.16 21.84
CA ASP A 173 9.41 0.98 20.93
C ASP A 173 10.77 1.53 20.48
N GLU A 174 11.80 1.51 21.33
CA GLU A 174 13.16 1.92 20.96
C GLU A 174 13.79 0.96 19.94
N ARG A 175 13.62 -0.36 20.10
CA ARG A 175 14.03 -1.37 19.10
C ARG A 175 13.26 -1.22 17.79
N LEU A 176 11.95 -1.01 17.87
CA LEU A 176 11.11 -0.81 16.70
C LEU A 176 11.49 0.45 15.92
N ILE A 177 11.87 1.55 16.60
CA ILE A 177 12.40 2.74 15.92
C ILE A 177 13.66 2.37 15.13
N GLY A 178 14.58 1.57 15.69
CA GLY A 178 15.77 1.11 14.97
C GLY A 178 15.43 0.35 13.68
N VAL A 179 14.48 -0.59 13.74
CA VAL A 179 13.97 -1.33 12.57
C VAL A 179 13.40 -0.39 11.51
N LEU A 180 12.52 0.53 11.91
CA LEU A 180 11.88 1.48 10.99
C LEU A 180 12.90 2.45 10.38
N VAL A 181 13.87 2.93 11.17
CA VAL A 181 14.98 3.76 10.68
C VAL A 181 15.74 3.00 9.59
N GLY A 182 16.15 1.77 9.86
CA GLY A 182 16.92 1.01 8.88
C GLY A 182 16.12 0.70 7.62
N LEU A 183 14.79 0.52 7.70
CA LEU A 183 13.92 0.39 6.52
C LEU A 183 13.78 1.72 5.74
N ASN A 184 13.83 2.87 6.40
CA ASN A 184 13.69 4.19 5.75
C ASN A 184 15.02 4.82 5.30
N MET A 185 16.17 4.30 5.75
CA MET A 185 17.48 4.67 5.21
C MET A 185 17.61 4.28 3.72
N LEU A 186 18.53 4.87 2.96
CA LEU A 186 18.80 4.51 1.55
C LEU A 186 19.46 3.13 1.42
N ARG A 187 20.14 2.67 2.47
CA ARG A 187 20.76 1.34 2.53
C ARG A 187 20.53 0.73 3.90
N LEU A 188 20.28 -0.58 3.90
CA LEU A 188 20.24 -1.35 5.13
C LEU A 188 21.65 -1.45 5.73
N PRO A 189 21.78 -1.33 7.06
CA PRO A 189 23.02 -1.63 7.76
C PRO A 189 23.20 -3.17 7.86
N GLU A 190 23.52 -3.81 6.74
CA GLU A 190 23.65 -5.28 6.63
C GLU A 190 24.74 -5.87 7.53
N ASP A 191 25.73 -5.07 7.91
CA ASP A 191 26.83 -5.45 8.81
C ASP A 191 26.43 -5.37 10.30
N ASP A 192 25.30 -4.73 10.64
CA ASP A 192 24.77 -4.69 12.01
C ASP A 192 23.89 -5.91 12.27
N HIS A 193 24.49 -6.97 12.83
CA HIS A 193 23.82 -8.23 13.10
C HIS A 193 22.66 -8.12 14.11
N GLU A 194 22.74 -7.19 15.07
CA GLU A 194 21.64 -6.98 16.02
C GLU A 194 20.44 -6.34 15.33
N PHE A 195 20.69 -5.29 14.53
CA PHE A 195 19.65 -4.67 13.70
C PHE A 195 19.00 -5.69 12.76
N MET A 196 19.81 -6.48 12.04
CA MET A 196 19.29 -7.44 11.06
C MET A 196 18.41 -8.51 11.71
N ALA A 197 18.67 -8.85 12.98
CA ALA A 197 17.85 -9.77 13.72
C ALA A 197 16.58 -9.15 14.29
N ASP A 198 16.64 -7.91 14.81
CA ASP A 198 15.43 -7.16 15.19
C ASP A 198 14.54 -6.94 13.96
N LEU A 199 15.13 -6.68 12.78
CA LEU A 199 14.41 -6.60 11.51
C LEU A 199 13.76 -7.94 11.17
N SER A 200 14.52 -9.05 11.17
CA SER A 200 14.02 -10.41 10.95
C SER A 200 12.83 -10.73 11.87
N ALA A 201 12.97 -10.42 13.16
CA ALA A 201 11.95 -10.63 14.18
C ALA A 201 10.73 -9.73 13.98
N ALA A 202 10.91 -8.44 13.67
CA ALA A 202 9.82 -7.51 13.43
C ALA A 202 9.01 -7.88 12.19
N LEU A 203 9.67 -8.37 11.13
CA LEU A 203 9.01 -8.85 9.92
C LEU A 203 8.33 -10.20 10.15
N ALA A 204 8.92 -11.05 10.99
CA ALA A 204 8.39 -12.34 11.40
C ALA A 204 8.02 -13.21 10.19
N PHE A 205 9.00 -13.44 9.31
CA PHE A 205 8.85 -14.20 8.06
C PHE A 205 8.29 -15.63 8.23
N ASP A 206 8.30 -16.16 9.44
CA ASP A 206 7.87 -17.52 9.77
C ASP A 206 6.48 -17.55 10.44
N CYS A 207 5.79 -16.41 10.56
CA CYS A 207 4.42 -16.36 11.07
C CYS A 207 3.40 -16.95 10.11
N THR A 208 2.32 -17.52 10.67
CA THR A 208 1.17 -17.93 9.87
C THR A 208 0.41 -16.71 9.32
N PRO A 209 -0.03 -16.75 8.05
CA PRO A 209 -0.72 -15.66 7.35
C PRO A 209 -2.02 -15.14 7.94
N TYR A 210 -2.67 -15.92 8.80
CA TYR A 210 -4.02 -15.59 9.26
C TYR A 210 -4.06 -14.27 10.05
N ASP A 211 -2.88 -13.80 10.49
CA ASP A 211 -2.71 -12.46 11.01
C ASP A 211 -2.57 -11.43 9.88
N GLN A 212 -3.68 -10.77 9.56
CA GLN A 212 -3.73 -9.64 8.62
C GLN A 212 -2.72 -8.53 8.94
N GLY A 213 -2.19 -8.46 10.16
CA GLY A 213 -1.11 -7.55 10.51
C GLY A 213 0.20 -7.90 9.81
N VAL A 214 0.54 -9.19 9.66
CA VAL A 214 1.82 -9.66 9.10
C VAL A 214 1.96 -9.25 7.64
N PHE A 215 0.88 -9.35 6.85
CA PHE A 215 0.89 -8.89 5.46
C PHE A 215 1.23 -7.40 5.33
N ALA A 216 0.65 -6.56 6.19
CA ALA A 216 0.92 -5.12 6.17
C ALA A 216 2.40 -4.83 6.51
N VAL A 217 3.01 -5.63 7.38
CA VAL A 217 4.44 -5.53 7.72
C VAL A 217 5.33 -5.89 6.54
N TRP A 218 5.03 -6.98 5.85
CA TRP A 218 5.82 -7.41 4.70
C TRP A 218 5.67 -6.46 3.53
N GLU A 219 4.47 -5.97 3.27
CA GLU A 219 4.27 -4.97 2.22
C GLU A 219 5.07 -3.69 2.53
N TYR A 220 4.97 -3.17 3.76
CA TYR A 220 5.77 -2.04 4.19
C TYR A 220 7.27 -2.26 3.93
N ALA A 221 7.81 -3.40 4.39
CA ALA A 221 9.21 -3.74 4.18
C ALA A 221 9.58 -3.90 2.70
N ALA A 222 8.69 -4.43 1.88
CA ALA A 222 8.89 -4.56 0.44
C ALA A 222 8.99 -3.20 -0.25
N ILE A 223 8.10 -2.26 0.12
CA ILE A 223 8.11 -0.87 -0.38
C ILE A 223 9.42 -0.20 0.03
N SER A 224 9.70 -0.17 1.34
CA SER A 224 10.89 0.45 1.90
C SER A 224 12.17 -0.10 1.26
N HIS A 225 12.31 -1.42 1.18
CA HIS A 225 13.48 -2.05 0.57
C HIS A 225 13.54 -1.88 -0.95
N SER A 226 12.39 -1.84 -1.64
CA SER A 226 12.34 -1.51 -3.08
C SER A 226 12.80 -0.09 -3.36
N SER A 227 12.48 0.85 -2.47
CA SER A 227 12.99 2.23 -2.50
C SER A 227 14.50 2.27 -2.23
N GLN A 228 15.01 1.47 -1.29
CA GLN A 228 16.46 1.34 -1.00
C GLN A 228 17.29 0.77 -2.15
N MET A 229 16.84 -0.35 -2.70
CA MET A 229 17.45 -0.94 -3.91
C MET A 229 17.36 0.03 -5.10
N GLY A 230 16.37 0.92 -5.03
CA GLY A 230 16.22 2.06 -5.88
C GLY A 230 17.29 3.14 -5.62
N ARG A 231 18.53 3.02 -6.11
CA ARG A 231 19.43 4.21 -6.32
C ARG A 231 18.85 5.30 -7.25
N TYR A 232 17.53 5.46 -7.36
CA TYR A 232 16.88 6.02 -8.54
C TYR A 232 16.07 7.25 -8.20
N LYS A 233 16.17 8.25 -9.08
CA LYS A 233 15.34 9.46 -9.09
C LYS A 233 13.90 9.11 -8.73
N GLU A 234 13.41 9.63 -7.62
CA GLU A 234 11.98 9.64 -7.37
C GLU A 234 11.34 10.73 -8.20
N THR A 235 10.17 10.45 -8.77
CA THR A 235 9.33 11.50 -9.33
C THR A 235 8.75 12.33 -8.18
N SER A 236 8.60 13.64 -8.36
CA SER A 236 7.91 14.49 -7.39
C SER A 236 6.42 14.14 -7.26
N SER A 237 5.76 14.60 -6.20
CA SER A 237 4.31 14.43 -6.05
C SER A 237 3.52 15.08 -7.19
N GLU A 238 4.02 16.18 -7.75
CA GLU A 238 3.45 16.84 -8.92
C GLU A 238 3.62 15.97 -10.19
N GLU A 239 4.82 15.45 -10.44
CA GLU A 239 5.08 14.56 -11.57
C GLU A 239 4.22 13.28 -11.51
N ARG A 240 4.02 12.71 -10.31
CA ARG A 240 3.11 11.55 -10.13
C ARG A 240 1.66 11.91 -10.42
N PHE A 241 1.22 13.10 -10.04
CA PHE A 241 -0.15 13.55 -10.29
C PHE A 241 -0.39 13.77 -11.79
N GLU A 242 0.53 14.47 -12.46
CA GLU A 242 0.50 14.66 -13.92
C GLU A 242 0.57 13.31 -14.66
N LEU A 243 1.39 12.37 -14.17
CA LEU A 243 1.43 11.01 -14.70
C LEU A 243 0.06 10.33 -14.61
N LEU A 244 -0.60 10.37 -13.44
CA LEU A 244 -1.95 9.83 -13.28
C LEU A 244 -2.97 10.49 -14.22
N LEU A 245 -2.88 11.80 -14.42
CA LEU A 245 -3.75 12.52 -15.35
C LEU A 245 -3.49 12.10 -16.81
N GLY A 246 -2.24 11.89 -17.19
CA GLY A 246 -1.83 11.49 -18.53
C GLY A 246 -2.09 10.01 -18.87
N THR A 247 -2.17 9.12 -17.87
CA THR A 247 -2.39 7.68 -18.08
C THR A 247 -3.80 7.39 -18.57
N SER A 248 -3.90 6.61 -19.65
CA SER A 248 -5.20 6.25 -20.25
C SER A 248 -5.96 5.24 -19.38
N GLN A 249 -7.29 5.15 -19.58
CA GLN A 249 -8.10 4.15 -18.88
C GLN A 249 -7.71 2.71 -19.25
N GLU A 250 -7.30 2.46 -20.50
CA GLU A 250 -6.81 1.14 -20.94
C GLU A 250 -5.52 0.76 -20.22
N GLU A 251 -4.56 1.68 -20.14
CA GLU A 251 -3.32 1.47 -19.40
C GLU A 251 -3.59 1.20 -17.91
N LEU A 252 -4.51 1.94 -17.27
CA LEU A 252 -4.92 1.64 -15.90
C LEU A 252 -5.49 0.22 -15.75
N ARG A 253 -6.28 -0.27 -16.71
CA ARG A 253 -6.81 -1.65 -16.67
C ARG A 253 -5.72 -2.71 -16.78
N ASP A 254 -4.69 -2.47 -17.58
CA ASP A 254 -3.55 -3.39 -17.69
C ASP A 254 -2.70 -3.37 -16.42
N LEU A 255 -2.42 -2.17 -15.89
CA LEU A 255 -1.75 -2.00 -14.61
C LEU A 255 -2.51 -2.67 -13.47
N ARG A 256 -3.85 -2.64 -13.48
CA ARG A 256 -4.67 -3.38 -12.51
C ARG A 256 -4.39 -4.88 -12.55
N LYS A 257 -4.26 -5.50 -13.73
CA LYS A 257 -3.97 -6.93 -13.85
C LYS A 257 -2.59 -7.25 -13.28
N GLU A 258 -1.61 -6.40 -13.58
CA GLU A 258 -0.24 -6.53 -13.04
C GLU A 258 -0.25 -6.40 -11.51
N VAL A 259 -0.90 -5.37 -10.97
CA VAL A 259 -1.01 -5.14 -9.52
C VAL A 259 -1.76 -6.28 -8.83
N ARG A 260 -2.87 -6.74 -9.38
CA ARG A 260 -3.62 -7.87 -8.83
C ARG A 260 -2.76 -9.14 -8.78
N THR A 261 -2.06 -9.45 -9.88
CA THR A 261 -1.13 -10.58 -9.93
C THR A 261 -0.03 -10.45 -8.88
N ALA A 262 0.53 -9.25 -8.71
CA ALA A 262 1.55 -8.99 -7.70
C ALA A 262 1.02 -9.19 -6.28
N VAL A 263 -0.16 -8.64 -5.98
CA VAL A 263 -0.82 -8.76 -4.68
C VAL A 263 -1.19 -10.21 -4.39
N ASP A 264 -1.72 -10.95 -5.36
CA ASP A 264 -2.05 -12.38 -5.21
C ASP A 264 -0.80 -13.22 -4.97
N GLN A 265 0.30 -12.97 -5.70
CA GLN A 265 1.57 -13.65 -5.44
C GLN A 265 2.16 -13.33 -4.06
N MET A 266 2.07 -12.06 -3.64
CA MET A 266 2.47 -11.65 -2.29
C MET A 266 1.61 -12.35 -1.24
N TRP A 267 0.30 -12.42 -1.46
CA TRP A 267 -0.66 -13.06 -0.57
C TRP A 267 -0.45 -14.57 -0.48
N HIS A 268 -0.26 -15.24 -1.62
CA HIS A 268 0.04 -16.66 -1.69
C HIS A 268 1.31 -17.00 -0.91
N ARG A 269 2.37 -16.18 -1.03
CA ARG A 269 3.61 -16.40 -0.28
C ARG A 269 3.46 -16.07 1.20
N ALA A 270 2.77 -14.97 1.52
CA ALA A 270 2.37 -14.64 2.90
C ALA A 270 1.63 -15.78 3.55
N THR A 271 0.83 -16.48 2.77
CA THR A 271 0.06 -17.62 3.24
C THR A 271 0.75 -18.95 3.18
N LEU A 272 2.04 -18.99 2.87
CA LEU A 272 2.79 -20.24 2.68
C LEU A 272 2.06 -21.19 1.69
N GLY A 273 1.33 -20.59 0.74
CA GLY A 273 0.53 -21.25 -0.27
C GLY A 273 -0.90 -21.60 0.12
N LEU A 274 -1.35 -21.28 1.35
CA LEU A 274 -2.66 -21.66 1.86
C LEU A 274 -3.82 -20.91 1.18
N GLU A 275 -3.61 -19.65 0.77
CA GLU A 275 -4.61 -18.87 0.03
C GLU A 275 -4.01 -18.41 -1.31
N PRO A 276 -4.64 -18.74 -2.45
CA PRO A 276 -4.08 -18.41 -3.76
C PRO A 276 -4.26 -16.94 -4.15
N GLU A 277 -5.24 -16.24 -3.55
CA GLU A 277 -5.65 -14.89 -3.97
C GLU A 277 -5.93 -13.98 -2.78
N ALA A 278 -5.60 -12.70 -2.92
CA ALA A 278 -5.91 -11.68 -1.93
C ALA A 278 -7.37 -11.22 -2.04
N ASP A 279 -8.01 -11.00 -0.90
CA ASP A 279 -9.36 -10.44 -0.85
C ASP A 279 -9.36 -8.91 -1.12
N LEU A 280 -9.32 -8.54 -2.39
CA LEU A 280 -9.43 -7.15 -2.85
C LEU A 280 -10.83 -6.54 -2.64
N SER A 281 -11.82 -7.33 -2.17
CA SER A 281 -13.17 -6.81 -1.84
C SER A 281 -13.18 -5.92 -0.59
N ARG A 282 -12.05 -5.86 0.12
CA ARG A 282 -11.88 -5.03 1.33
C ARG A 282 -11.41 -3.62 0.96
N PRO A 283 -12.06 -2.56 1.46
CA PRO A 283 -11.70 -1.18 1.08
C PRO A 283 -10.27 -0.76 1.41
N TRP A 284 -9.69 -1.31 2.48
CA TRP A 284 -8.31 -1.01 2.83
C TRP A 284 -7.34 -1.66 1.84
N MET A 285 -7.65 -2.89 1.38
CA MET A 285 -6.86 -3.58 0.38
C MET A 285 -6.98 -2.89 -0.99
N ALA A 286 -8.18 -2.50 -1.41
CA ALA A 286 -8.37 -1.74 -2.65
C ALA A 286 -7.64 -0.38 -2.65
N ARG A 287 -7.63 0.34 -1.53
CA ARG A 287 -6.84 1.59 -1.38
C ARG A 287 -5.34 1.35 -1.46
N HIS A 288 -4.88 0.28 -0.84
CA HIS A 288 -3.49 -0.13 -0.88
C HIS A 288 -3.07 -0.55 -2.29
N SER A 289 -3.86 -1.36 -2.98
CA SER A 289 -3.60 -1.72 -4.38
C SER A 289 -3.58 -0.49 -5.30
N ALA A 290 -4.41 0.52 -5.01
CA ALA A 290 -4.36 1.79 -5.73
C ALA A 290 -3.06 2.58 -5.44
N ALA A 291 -2.54 2.52 -4.22
CA ALA A 291 -1.25 3.12 -3.88
C ALA A 291 -0.08 2.37 -4.56
N MET A 292 -0.10 1.03 -4.56
CA MET A 292 0.87 0.21 -5.29
C MET A 292 0.85 0.51 -6.79
N LEU A 293 -0.35 0.70 -7.38
CA LEU A 293 -0.50 1.11 -8.76
C LEU A 293 0.20 2.46 -9.04
N MET A 294 0.07 3.44 -8.15
CA MET A 294 0.73 4.74 -8.30
C MET A 294 2.25 4.67 -8.18
N GLU A 295 2.75 3.95 -7.18
CA GLU A 295 4.20 3.72 -7.04
C GLU A 295 4.77 3.00 -8.27
N TRP A 296 3.98 2.10 -8.85
CA TRP A 296 4.37 1.38 -10.05
C TRP A 296 4.45 2.26 -11.29
N MET A 297 3.45 3.09 -11.51
CA MET A 297 3.45 4.06 -12.61
C MET A 297 4.69 4.96 -12.54
N SER A 298 4.96 5.50 -11.34
CA SER A 298 6.16 6.30 -11.06
C SER A 298 7.45 5.53 -11.35
N ALA A 299 7.55 4.28 -10.87
CA ALA A 299 8.71 3.44 -11.09
C ALA A 299 8.98 3.14 -12.58
N ARG A 300 7.93 2.87 -13.38
CA ARG A 300 8.05 2.59 -14.81
C ARG A 300 8.56 3.80 -15.60
N GLN A 301 8.20 5.00 -15.19
CA GLN A 301 8.70 6.23 -15.82
C GLN A 301 10.22 6.37 -15.63
N VAL A 302 10.73 5.96 -14.47
CA VAL A 302 12.16 6.06 -14.13
C VAL A 302 12.95 4.87 -14.68
N GLN A 303 12.34 3.70 -14.81
CA GLN A 303 12.98 2.47 -15.29
C GLN A 303 12.09 1.69 -16.29
N PRO A 304 12.03 2.12 -17.55
CA PRO A 304 11.24 1.43 -18.56
C PRO A 304 11.75 -0.01 -18.79
N GLY A 305 10.86 -1.00 -18.70
CA GLY A 305 11.06 -2.35 -19.23
C GLY A 305 12.00 -3.30 -18.48
N LYS A 306 12.35 -3.05 -17.21
CA LYS A 306 13.42 -3.82 -16.54
C LYS A 306 12.98 -4.97 -15.61
N VAL A 307 11.85 -4.89 -14.93
CA VAL A 307 11.37 -5.91 -13.96
C VAL A 307 9.86 -5.68 -13.78
N SER A 308 9.02 -6.69 -13.48
CA SER A 308 7.59 -6.50 -13.14
C SER A 308 7.41 -6.07 -11.67
N LEU A 309 6.24 -5.53 -11.28
CA LEU A 309 5.99 -5.05 -9.89
C LEU A 309 6.12 -6.21 -8.90
N ALA A 310 5.52 -7.33 -9.25
CA ALA A 310 5.59 -8.57 -8.49
C ALA A 310 7.03 -9.01 -8.31
N ASP A 311 7.83 -8.98 -9.39
CA ASP A 311 9.24 -9.33 -9.32
C ASP A 311 10.03 -8.33 -8.48
N ARG A 312 9.77 -7.03 -8.55
CA ARG A 312 10.48 -6.04 -7.74
C ARG A 312 10.17 -6.20 -6.26
N TYR A 313 8.90 -6.34 -5.89
CA TYR A 313 8.49 -6.54 -4.49
C TYR A 313 8.93 -7.90 -3.96
N PHE A 314 8.82 -8.94 -4.78
CA PHE A 314 9.26 -10.27 -4.43
C PHE A 314 10.77 -10.36 -4.31
N LEU A 315 11.53 -9.80 -5.24
CA LEU A 315 12.98 -9.70 -5.13
C LEU A 315 13.33 -8.89 -3.90
N SER A 316 12.65 -7.76 -3.61
CA SER A 316 12.88 -7.00 -2.39
C SER A 316 12.68 -7.84 -1.13
N LEU A 317 11.53 -8.49 -0.96
CA LEU A 317 11.26 -9.30 0.23
C LEU A 317 12.11 -10.56 0.32
N GLY A 318 12.31 -11.24 -0.80
CA GLY A 318 13.16 -12.42 -0.89
C GLY A 318 14.61 -12.08 -0.57
N LEU A 319 15.13 -10.98 -1.11
CA LEU A 319 16.46 -10.48 -0.82
C LEU A 319 16.57 -10.03 0.63
N LEU A 320 15.56 -9.36 1.17
CA LEU A 320 15.51 -8.95 2.57
C LEU A 320 15.56 -10.16 3.52
N LYS A 321 14.75 -11.20 3.23
CA LYS A 321 14.79 -12.47 3.96
C LYS A 321 16.16 -13.15 3.85
N LEU A 322 16.72 -13.21 2.64
CA LEU A 322 18.05 -13.79 2.42
C LEU A 322 19.15 -13.02 3.17
N ARG A 323 19.06 -11.69 3.23
CA ARG A 323 19.98 -10.83 3.99
C ARG A 323 19.88 -11.07 5.49
N CYS A 324 18.66 -11.17 6.02
CA CYS A 324 18.43 -11.53 7.42
C CYS A 324 19.05 -12.90 7.75
N LEU A 325 18.77 -13.92 6.92
CA LEU A 325 19.32 -15.27 7.08
C LEU A 325 20.85 -15.32 6.95
N ALA A 326 21.43 -14.51 6.05
CA ALA A 326 22.87 -14.41 5.89
C ALA A 326 23.53 -13.78 7.13
N ALA A 327 22.95 -12.71 7.67
CA ALA A 327 23.42 -12.07 8.89
C ALA A 327 23.36 -13.03 10.10
N GLU A 328 22.26 -13.79 10.25
CA GLU A 328 22.11 -14.81 11.29
C GLU A 328 23.20 -15.90 11.21
N ARG A 329 23.53 -16.35 10.00
CA ARG A 329 24.59 -17.36 9.79
C ARG A 329 25.98 -16.82 10.06
N SER A 330 26.27 -15.59 9.61
CA SER A 330 27.57 -14.94 9.82
C SER A 330 27.88 -14.70 11.29
N ALA A 331 26.85 -14.53 12.12
CA ALA A 331 26.96 -14.41 13.58
C ALA A 331 27.29 -15.73 14.33
N GLY A 332 27.56 -16.83 13.61
CA GLY A 332 28.28 -17.98 14.18
C GLY A 332 27.46 -19.15 14.73
N GLY A 333 26.19 -19.30 14.37
CA GLY A 333 25.37 -20.52 14.62
C GLY A 333 24.99 -20.81 16.08
N ALA A 334 25.73 -20.28 17.05
CA ALA A 334 25.36 -20.19 18.46
C ALA A 334 24.72 -18.81 18.71
N TRP A 335 23.64 -18.52 18.00
CA TRP A 335 22.85 -17.30 18.19
C TRP A 335 22.14 -17.40 19.54
N GLN A 336 22.86 -17.16 20.63
CA GLN A 336 22.23 -16.67 21.85
C GLN A 336 21.68 -15.30 21.48
N HIS A 337 20.36 -15.11 21.54
CA HIS A 337 19.73 -13.83 21.27
C HIS A 337 20.59 -12.72 21.91
N PRO A 338 21.22 -11.85 21.10
CA PRO A 338 22.00 -10.76 21.66
C PRO A 338 21.05 -10.00 22.57
N VAL A 339 21.52 -9.69 23.77
CA VAL A 339 20.83 -8.80 24.70
C VAL A 339 20.85 -7.44 24.00
N GLY A 340 19.88 -7.22 23.11
CA GLY A 340 20.01 -6.17 22.11
C GLY A 340 20.13 -4.84 22.82
N GLU A 341 21.23 -4.18 22.50
CA GLU A 341 21.58 -2.92 23.12
C GLU A 341 20.52 -1.92 22.66
N GLY A 342 19.84 -1.25 23.60
CA GLY A 342 18.78 -0.28 23.28
C GLY A 342 19.28 0.85 22.35
N ARG A 343 18.45 1.88 22.10
CA ARG A 343 18.74 2.97 21.14
C ARG A 343 20.19 3.52 21.20
N SER A 344 20.77 3.62 22.40
CA SER A 344 22.16 4.07 22.61
C SER A 344 23.22 3.17 21.95
N GLY A 345 23.02 1.84 21.97
CA GLY A 345 23.91 0.88 21.33
C GLY A 345 23.80 0.91 19.81
N PHE A 346 22.56 0.94 19.28
CA PHE A 346 22.34 1.11 17.85
C PHE A 346 22.97 2.40 17.31
N ILE A 347 22.74 3.55 17.96
CA ILE A 347 23.36 4.83 17.59
C ILE A 347 24.89 4.73 17.68
N ALA A 348 25.45 4.21 18.78
CA ALA A 348 26.90 4.10 18.95
C ALA A 348 27.58 3.27 17.85
N ARG A 349 26.94 2.20 17.37
CA ARG A 349 27.48 1.33 16.32
C ARG A 349 27.30 1.90 14.91
N THR A 350 26.09 2.34 14.58
CA THR A 350 25.77 2.89 13.25
C THR A 350 26.51 4.19 12.92
N THR A 351 27.00 4.89 13.95
CA THR A 351 27.64 6.21 13.81
C THR A 351 29.14 6.18 14.09
N GLY A 352 29.66 5.06 14.62
CA GLY A 352 31.01 4.99 15.18
C GLY A 352 31.83 3.79 14.72
N SER A 353 32.36 3.84 13.49
CA SER A 353 33.59 3.11 13.06
C SER A 353 34.23 3.69 11.78
N GLN A 354 34.34 5.02 11.66
CA GLN A 354 35.22 5.63 10.65
C GLN A 354 36.31 6.55 11.21
N HIS A 355 36.49 6.65 12.53
CA HIS A 355 37.64 7.35 13.12
C HIS A 355 38.41 6.40 14.02
N GLY A 356 39.33 5.65 13.41
CA GLY A 356 40.17 4.67 14.08
C GLY A 356 41.27 4.08 13.20
N ALA A 357 41.95 4.89 12.38
CA ALA A 357 43.35 4.79 11.97
C ALA A 357 43.69 5.92 10.98
#